data_AF-A0A151T641-F1
#
_entry.id   AF-A0A151T641-F1
#
_cell.length_a   1.000
_cell.length_b   1.000
_cell.length_c   1.000
_cell.angle_alpha   90.00
_cell.angle_beta   90.00
_cell.angle_gamma   90.00
#
_symmetry.space_group_name_H-M   'P 1'
#
loop_
_entity.id
_entity.type
_entity.pdbx_description
1 polymer ?
#
loop_
_entity_poly.entity_id
_entity_poly.type
_entity_poly.pdbx_seq_one_letter_code
_entity_poly.pdbx_strand_id
1 'polypeptide(L)'
;MQLDLENKLDEVLKFIEEKKGSMHDRAPREWVDPKLPTCEHCGRENSVAPLLADTKKKSINWLFLFLAQKLGCCTIKQLRYFCKHTDCHRTGAKDRLVYFAYMGLCKQLLPELFDT
;
A
#
# COMPACT_ATOMS: atom_id res chain seq x y z
N MET A 1 8.91 -0.20 15.15
CA MET A 1 9.32 -0.39 13.73
C MET A 1 9.85 0.92 13.19
N GLN A 2 11.10 0.94 12.78
CA GLN A 2 11.73 2.05 12.07
C GLN A 2 11.84 1.67 10.60
N LEU A 3 11.59 2.62 9.69
CA LEU A 3 11.74 2.43 8.26
C LEU A 3 12.92 3.27 7.78
N ASP A 4 13.83 2.63 7.06
CA ASP A 4 14.75 3.33 6.17
C ASP A 4 13.97 3.69 4.90
N LEU A 5 13.76 4.99 4.68
CA LEU A 5 12.85 5.46 3.64
C LEU A 5 13.38 5.18 2.23
N GLU A 6 14.68 5.37 2.01
CA GLU A 6 15.31 5.18 0.70
C GLU A 6 15.31 3.70 0.33
N ASN A 7 15.77 2.85 1.25
CA ASN A 7 15.78 1.41 1.04
C ASN A 7 14.37 0.86 0.83
N LYS A 8 13.37 1.34 1.59
CA LYS A 8 11.98 0.89 1.42
C LYS A 8 11.34 1.39 0.13
N LEU A 9 11.68 2.59 -0.31
CA LEU A 9 11.22 3.09 -1.60
C LEU A 9 11.80 2.24 -2.74
N ASP A 10 13.11 1.97 -2.72
CA ASP A 10 13.78 1.11 -3.70
C ASP A 10 13.16 -0.31 -3.77
N GLU A 11 12.88 -0.93 -2.61
CA GLU A 11 12.18 -2.22 -2.55
C GLU A 11 10.81 -2.19 -3.25
N VAL A 12 10.02 -1.15 -3.03
CA VAL A 12 8.69 -1.01 -3.65
C VAL A 12 8.80 -0.79 -5.15
N LEU A 13 9.76 0.03 -5.59
CA LEU A 13 9.97 0.33 -7.01
C LEU A 13 10.42 -0.91 -7.79
N LYS A 14 11.39 -1.66 -7.26
CA LYS A 14 11.81 -2.94 -7.85
C LYS A 14 10.66 -3.92 -7.97
N PHE A 15 9.84 -4.04 -6.92
CA PHE A 15 8.66 -4.90 -6.96
C PHE A 15 7.67 -4.46 -8.04
N ILE A 16 7.42 -3.15 -8.18
CA ILE A 16 6.57 -2.61 -9.25
C ILE A 16 7.17 -2.95 -10.62
N GLU A 17 8.44 -2.67 -10.85
CA GLU A 17 9.12 -2.93 -12.12
C GLU A 17 8.99 -4.41 -12.54
N GLU A 18 9.24 -5.33 -11.62
CA GLU A 18 9.17 -6.77 -11.85
C GLU A 18 7.74 -7.28 -12.14
N LYS A 19 6.73 -6.72 -11.46
CA LYS A 19 5.38 -7.30 -11.43
C LYS A 19 4.35 -6.53 -12.24
N LYS A 20 4.56 -5.24 -12.54
CA LYS A 20 3.57 -4.31 -13.15
C LYS A 20 2.94 -4.88 -14.42
N GLY A 21 3.73 -5.54 -15.28
CA GLY A 21 3.24 -6.14 -16.52
C GLY A 21 2.16 -7.22 -16.33
N SER A 22 2.14 -7.88 -15.17
CA SER A 22 1.19 -8.96 -14.83
C SER A 22 0.01 -8.52 -13.97
N MET A 23 0.04 -7.29 -13.42
CA MET A 23 -0.96 -6.83 -12.46
C MET A 23 -2.31 -6.53 -13.14
N HIS A 24 -2.33 -6.00 -14.37
CA HIS A 24 -3.55 -5.66 -15.12
C HIS A 24 -4.60 -4.93 -14.25
N ASP A 25 -4.18 -3.82 -13.62
CA ASP A 25 -4.97 -3.02 -12.66
C ASP A 25 -5.41 -3.75 -11.37
N ARG A 26 -4.79 -4.89 -11.05
CA ARG A 26 -5.07 -5.67 -9.84
C ARG A 26 -3.79 -5.93 -9.06
N ALA A 27 -3.83 -5.64 -7.77
CA ALA A 27 -2.69 -5.86 -6.90
C ALA A 27 -2.43 -7.37 -6.77
N PRO A 28 -1.15 -7.80 -6.74
CA PRO A 28 -0.81 -9.18 -6.46
C PRO A 28 -1.17 -9.54 -5.01
N ARG A 29 -1.21 -10.85 -4.72
CA ARG A 29 -1.69 -11.35 -3.42
C ARG A 29 -0.87 -10.80 -2.26
N GLU A 30 0.42 -10.63 -2.45
CA GLU A 30 1.41 -10.08 -1.51
C GLU A 30 1.06 -8.66 -1.05
N TRP A 31 0.33 -7.89 -1.86
CA TRP A 31 -0.15 -6.56 -1.50
C TRP A 31 -1.56 -6.56 -0.92
N VAL A 32 -2.42 -7.49 -1.34
CA VAL A 32 -3.80 -7.61 -0.84
C VAL A 32 -3.84 -8.22 0.57
N ASP A 33 -2.93 -9.16 0.82
CA ASP A 33 -2.73 -9.90 2.06
C ASP A 33 -1.25 -9.83 2.47
N PRO A 34 -0.78 -8.67 2.97
CA PRO A 34 0.63 -8.43 3.22
C PRO A 34 1.11 -9.24 4.42
N LYS A 35 2.27 -9.90 4.27
CA LYS A 35 2.95 -10.56 5.38
C LYS A 35 3.27 -9.55 6.48
N LEU A 36 2.79 -9.81 7.68
CA LEU A 36 3.01 -8.99 8.86
C LEU A 36 4.29 -9.43 9.59
N PRO A 37 4.95 -8.52 10.32
CA PRO A 37 6.06 -8.87 11.19
C PRO A 37 5.65 -9.88 12.27
N THR A 38 6.64 -10.63 12.74
CA THR A 38 6.54 -11.44 13.97
C THR A 38 6.51 -10.51 15.19
N CYS A 39 5.67 -10.83 16.17
CA CYS A 39 5.61 -10.07 17.41
C CYS A 39 6.87 -10.30 18.25
N GLU A 40 7.60 -9.24 18.56
CA GLU A 40 8.84 -9.32 19.36
C GLU A 40 8.60 -9.71 20.82
N HIS A 41 7.38 -9.53 21.34
CA HIS A 41 7.05 -9.85 22.74
C HIS A 41 6.58 -11.30 22.95
N CYS A 42 5.86 -11.88 22.00
CA CYS A 42 5.28 -13.23 22.15
C CYS A 42 5.72 -14.22 21.05
N GLY A 43 6.53 -13.79 20.09
CA GLY A 43 7.05 -14.63 19.01
C GLY A 43 6.01 -15.05 17.97
N ARG A 44 4.75 -14.60 18.08
CA ARG A 44 3.70 -14.97 17.11
C ARG A 44 4.00 -14.39 15.74
N GLU A 45 4.20 -15.27 14.76
CA GLU A 45 4.43 -14.88 13.37
C GLU A 45 3.20 -14.20 12.75
N ASN A 46 3.44 -13.36 11.74
CA ASN A 46 2.39 -12.73 10.93
C ASN A 46 1.26 -12.07 11.74
N SER A 47 1.60 -11.34 12.81
CA SER A 47 0.61 -10.88 13.79
C SER A 47 0.62 -9.39 14.11
N VAL A 48 1.66 -8.66 13.71
CA VAL A 48 1.77 -7.22 13.99
C VAL A 48 1.14 -6.41 12.86
N ALA A 49 -0.15 -6.09 12.99
CA ALA A 49 -0.90 -5.29 12.02
C ALA A 49 -0.95 -3.80 12.40
N PRO A 50 -1.09 -2.88 11.42
CA PRO A 50 -1.37 -1.48 11.71
C PRO A 50 -2.71 -1.28 12.43
N LEU A 51 -2.75 -0.42 13.45
CA LEU A 51 -3.99 -0.06 14.15
C LEU A 51 -4.76 1.01 13.35
N LEU A 52 -5.86 0.62 12.71
CA LEU A 52 -6.62 1.49 11.79
C LEU A 52 -8.10 1.66 12.14
N ALA A 53 -8.62 0.95 13.15
CA ALA A 53 -10.07 0.90 13.44
C ALA A 53 -10.66 2.28 13.76
N ASP A 54 -10.00 3.04 14.63
CA ASP A 54 -10.46 4.35 15.10
C ASP A 54 -9.75 5.53 14.40
N THR A 55 -8.88 5.23 13.43
CA THR A 55 -8.12 6.24 12.71
C THR A 55 -9.02 6.92 11.67
N LYS A 56 -9.22 8.23 11.82
CA LYS A 56 -9.91 9.06 10.81
C LYS A 56 -9.21 8.88 9.46
N LYS A 57 -9.97 8.63 8.39
CA LYS A 57 -9.41 8.30 7.05
C LYS A 57 -8.40 9.33 6.54
N LYS A 58 -8.63 10.62 6.85
CA LYS A 58 -7.73 11.74 6.52
C LYS A 58 -6.43 11.78 7.32
N SER A 59 -6.37 11.07 8.44
CA SER A 59 -5.23 10.99 9.36
C SER A 59 -4.43 9.70 9.18
N ILE A 60 -4.83 8.83 8.25
CA ILE A 60 -4.06 7.63 7.92
C ILE A 60 -2.74 8.08 7.28
N ASN A 61 -1.63 7.56 7.79
CA ASN A 61 -0.32 7.78 7.19
C ASN A 61 -0.15 6.84 5.98
N TRP A 62 -0.68 7.27 4.83
CA TRP A 62 -0.66 6.50 3.59
C TRP A 62 0.76 6.21 3.09
N LEU A 63 1.67 7.18 3.22
CA LEU A 63 3.07 7.03 2.84
C LEU A 63 3.74 5.92 3.66
N PHE A 64 3.54 5.91 4.98
CA PHE A 64 4.12 4.88 5.83
C PHE A 64 3.58 3.49 5.50
N LEU A 65 2.28 3.37 5.23
CA LEU A 65 1.69 2.10 4.80
C LEU A 65 2.19 1.64 3.43
N PHE A 66 2.45 2.58 2.51
CA PHE A 66 3.03 2.28 1.20
C PHE A 66 4.46 1.74 1.32
N LEU A 67 5.33 2.46 2.03
CA LEU A 67 6.73 2.07 2.22
C LEU A 67 6.87 0.76 3.01
N ALA A 68 5.99 0.52 3.98
CA ALA A 68 5.95 -0.75 4.73
C ALA A 68 5.27 -1.89 3.96
N GLN A 69 4.75 -1.62 2.76
CA GLN A 69 3.94 -2.52 1.95
C GLN A 69 2.74 -3.11 2.71
N LYS A 70 2.01 -2.28 3.46
CA LYS A 70 0.86 -2.63 4.33
C LYS A 70 -0.48 -2.04 3.91
N LEU A 71 -0.59 -1.47 2.70
CA LEU A 71 -1.88 -0.92 2.21
C LEU A 71 -3.00 -1.97 2.17
N GLY A 72 -2.68 -3.25 1.98
CA GLY A 72 -3.64 -4.35 2.08
C GLY A 72 -4.29 -4.50 3.45
N CYS A 73 -3.70 -3.97 4.52
CA CYS A 73 -4.33 -3.95 5.85
C CYS A 73 -5.50 -2.97 5.94
N CYS A 74 -5.61 -2.02 5.00
CA CYS A 74 -6.71 -1.07 4.97
C CYS A 74 -8.03 -1.75 4.60
N THR A 75 -9.10 -1.25 5.17
CA THR A 75 -10.46 -1.61 4.75
C THR A 75 -10.77 -1.05 3.36
N ILE A 76 -11.72 -1.65 2.66
CA ILE A 76 -12.21 -1.16 1.37
C ILE A 76 -12.72 0.29 1.49
N LYS A 77 -13.34 0.66 2.63
CA LYS A 77 -13.81 2.04 2.89
C LYS A 77 -12.66 3.05 3.01
N GLN A 78 -11.53 2.64 3.59
CA GLN A 78 -10.32 3.47 3.68
C GLN A 78 -9.66 3.60 2.31
N LEU A 79 -9.47 2.50 1.59
CA LEU A 79 -8.87 2.53 0.24
C LEU A 79 -9.69 3.35 -0.75
N ARG A 80 -11.03 3.23 -0.73
CA ARG A 80 -11.92 4.08 -1.53
C ARG A 80 -11.79 5.56 -1.16
N TYR A 81 -11.58 5.87 0.11
CA TYR A 81 -11.34 7.25 0.52
C TYR A 81 -10.06 7.78 -0.10
N PHE A 82 -8.96 7.02 -0.04
CA PHE A 82 -7.71 7.42 -0.70
C PHE A 82 -7.92 7.66 -2.20
N CYS A 83 -8.43 6.64 -2.92
CA CYS A 83 -8.62 6.71 -4.38
C CYS A 83 -9.51 7.91 -4.80
N LYS A 84 -10.56 8.21 -4.02
CA LYS A 84 -11.43 9.38 -4.26
C LYS A 84 -10.67 10.71 -4.20
N HIS A 85 -9.64 10.82 -3.37
CA HIS A 85 -8.87 12.06 -3.16
C HIS A 85 -7.55 12.07 -3.95
N THR A 86 -7.33 11.08 -4.82
CA THR A 86 -6.21 11.03 -5.77
C THR A 86 -6.73 10.89 -7.21
N ASP A 87 -7.93 11.42 -7.47
CA ASP A 87 -8.63 11.42 -8.76
C ASP A 87 -8.81 10.04 -9.41
N CYS A 88 -8.72 8.97 -8.62
CA CYS A 88 -9.05 7.62 -9.05
C CYS A 88 -10.51 7.30 -8.66
N HIS A 89 -11.45 7.78 -9.47
CA HIS A 89 -12.90 7.60 -9.26
C HIS A 89 -13.40 6.19 -9.65
N ARG A 90 -12.75 5.14 -9.15
CA ARG A 90 -13.11 3.74 -9.43
C ARG A 90 -13.82 3.10 -8.23
N THR A 91 -14.96 2.46 -8.49
CA THR A 91 -15.50 1.42 -7.63
C THR A 91 -14.85 0.08 -8.02
N GLY A 92 -14.20 -0.60 -7.09
CA GLY A 92 -13.51 -1.85 -7.38
C GLY A 92 -13.46 -2.79 -6.20
N ALA A 93 -13.12 -4.05 -6.48
CA ALA A 93 -12.71 -5.02 -5.48
C ALA A 93 -11.42 -4.56 -4.77
N LYS A 94 -11.10 -5.19 -3.64
CA LYS A 94 -9.99 -4.76 -2.77
C LYS A 94 -8.65 -4.74 -3.51
N ASP A 95 -8.39 -5.75 -4.33
CA ASP A 95 -7.19 -5.86 -5.18
C ASP A 95 -6.98 -4.67 -6.12
N ARG A 96 -8.05 -4.21 -6.78
CA ARG A 96 -8.00 -3.00 -7.63
C ARG A 96 -7.74 -1.74 -6.83
N LEU A 97 -8.41 -1.59 -5.69
CA LEU A 97 -8.22 -0.40 -4.84
C LEU A 97 -6.82 -0.34 -4.22
N VAL A 98 -6.26 -1.49 -3.83
CA VAL A 98 -4.87 -1.59 -3.36
C VAL A 98 -3.92 -1.21 -4.49
N TYR A 99 -4.12 -1.74 -5.70
CA TYR A 99 -3.31 -1.39 -6.87
C TYR A 99 -3.29 0.12 -7.11
N PHE A 100 -4.46 0.74 -7.23
CA PHE A 100 -4.55 2.18 -7.46
C PHE A 100 -3.97 3.01 -6.32
N ALA A 101 -4.07 2.53 -5.06
CA ALA A 101 -3.41 3.20 -3.94
C ALA A 101 -1.88 3.16 -4.05
N TYR A 102 -1.29 2.01 -4.38
CA TYR A 102 0.16 1.89 -4.60
C TYR A 102 0.64 2.76 -5.77
N MET A 103 -0.03 2.65 -6.92
CA MET A 103 0.36 3.40 -8.12
C MET A 103 0.15 4.90 -7.92
N GLY A 104 -0.92 5.31 -7.26
CA GLY A 104 -1.19 6.72 -6.92
C GLY A 104 -0.14 7.30 -5.99
N LEU A 105 0.27 6.57 -4.94
CA LEU A 105 1.35 7.00 -4.03
C LEU A 105 2.71 7.05 -4.74
N CYS A 106 3.00 6.06 -5.59
CA CYS A 106 4.20 6.06 -6.42
C CYS A 106 4.26 7.30 -7.33
N LYS A 107 3.16 7.63 -8.01
CA LYS A 107 3.06 8.84 -8.84
C LYS A 107 3.20 10.13 -8.04
N GLN A 108 2.67 10.19 -6.82
CA GLN A 108 2.81 11.36 -5.94
C GLN A 108 4.25 11.59 -5.47
N LEU A 109 5.01 10.51 -5.24
CA LEU A 109 6.41 10.59 -4.80
C LEU A 109 7.38 10.81 -5.96
N LEU A 110 7.11 10.18 -7.10
CA LEU A 110 7.99 10.12 -8.28
C LEU A 110 7.17 10.33 -9.55
N PRO A 111 6.73 11.57 -9.83
CA PRO A 111 5.92 11.88 -11.01
C PRO A 111 6.64 11.52 -12.32
N GLU A 112 7.97 11.70 -12.36
CA GLU A 112 8.85 11.41 -13.50
C GLU A 112 8.74 9.95 -14.01
N LEU A 113 8.31 9.00 -13.16
CA LEU A 113 8.12 7.60 -13.57
C LEU A 113 6.83 7.36 -14.39
N PHE A 114 5.97 8.37 -14.50
CA PHE A 114 4.65 8.28 -15.13
C PHE A 114 4.40 9.35 -16.20
N ASP A 115 5.31 10.30 -16.37
CA ASP A 115 5.26 11.35 -17.39
C ASP A 115 6.06 10.90 -18.63
N THR A 116 5.45 10.02 -19.42
CA THR A 116 5.84 9.72 -20.82
C THR A 116 4.61 9.81 -21.70
#